data_AF-A0A6P1FB46-F1
#
_entry.id   AF-A0A6P1FB46-F1
#
_cell.length_a   1.000
_cell.length_b   1.000
_cell.length_c   1.000
_cell.angle_alpha   90.00
_cell.angle_beta   90.00
_cell.angle_gamma   90.00
#
_symmetry.space_group_name_H-M   'P 1'
#
loop_
_entity.id
_entity.type
_entity.pdbx_description
1 polymer ?
#
loop_
_entity_poly.entity_id
_entity_poly.type
_entity_poly.pdbx_seq_one_letter_code
_entity_poly.pdbx_strand_id
1 'polypeptide(L)'
;MTSPPPSPPERLQRLRADVSVLAGTSSERLVRPLREALDAVAEGRSAGLLDAVDELTGLLARAEAQLSGLERSVRDDLDRAATLSGVRTTAQLASAADVATACAAASALLLDADEARAAGALHDPAAVLALLLEADAVLDAVVAGYREPRAQAERQLLLFEAARTAARLGAGSASLLGLVHGDRVTAAPRILAEETADRLAGAARLAATDPAAALEQARGAVDRGRSALDEALVDLGPRG
;
A
#
# COMPACT_ATOMS: atom_id res chain seq x y z
N MET A 1 11.16 37.20 0.07
CA MET A 1 9.71 37.36 0.32
C MET A 1 9.07 36.02 0.03
N THR A 2 8.58 35.31 1.05
CA THR A 2 7.82 34.06 0.88
C THR A 2 6.38 34.42 0.50
N SER A 3 5.85 33.82 -0.56
CA SER A 3 4.46 34.00 -0.95
C SER A 3 3.53 33.58 0.20
N PRO A 4 2.39 34.28 0.39
CA PRO A 4 1.42 33.86 1.39
C PRO A 4 0.90 32.45 1.09
N PRO A 5 0.54 31.67 2.12
CA PRO A 5 -0.01 30.34 1.92
C PRO A 5 -1.31 30.42 1.10
N PRO A 6 -1.59 29.42 0.25
CA PRO A 6 -2.78 29.42 -0.60
C PRO A 6 -4.05 29.40 0.25
N SER A 7 -5.04 30.19 -0.17
CA SER A 7 -6.36 30.22 0.43
C SER A 7 -7.13 28.90 0.22
N PRO A 8 -8.15 28.59 1.04
CA PRO A 8 -8.93 27.36 0.88
C PRO A 8 -9.54 27.15 -0.52
N PRO A 9 -10.07 28.17 -1.21
CA PRO A 9 -10.55 28.03 -2.59
C PRO A 9 -9.43 27.65 -3.59
N GLU A 10 -8.24 28.24 -3.45
CA GLU A 10 -7.08 27.92 -4.30
C GLU A 10 -6.60 26.48 -4.06
N ARG A 11 -6.58 26.04 -2.80
CA ARG A 11 -6.26 24.65 -2.43
C ARG A 11 -7.28 23.67 -3.02
N LEU A 12 -8.57 23.96 -2.90
CA LEU A 12 -9.65 23.13 -3.46
C LEU A 12 -9.52 23.01 -5.00
N GLN A 13 -9.24 24.11 -5.70
CA GLN A 13 -9.04 24.09 -7.15
C GLN A 13 -7.83 23.25 -7.55
N ARG A 14 -6.72 23.38 -6.83
CA ARG A 14 -5.51 22.58 -7.07
C ARG A 14 -5.77 21.09 -6.86
N LEU A 15 -6.32 20.71 -5.71
CA LEU A 15 -6.59 19.31 -5.39
C LEU A 15 -7.62 18.69 -6.34
N ARG A 16 -8.59 19.47 -6.84
CA ARG A 16 -9.50 19.01 -7.91
C ARG A 16 -8.76 18.68 -9.20
N ALA A 17 -7.78 19.50 -9.59
CA ALA A 17 -6.95 19.21 -10.75
C ALA A 17 -6.12 17.93 -10.53
N ASP A 18 -5.48 17.79 -9.38
CA ASP A 18 -4.66 16.62 -9.03
C ASP A 18 -5.50 15.33 -9.01
N VAL A 19 -6.68 15.36 -8.37
CA VAL A 19 -7.61 14.22 -8.32
C VAL A 19 -8.20 13.91 -9.70
N SER A 20 -8.39 14.91 -10.56
CA SER A 20 -8.80 14.68 -11.96
C SER A 20 -7.74 13.93 -12.76
N VAL A 21 -6.46 14.24 -12.54
CA VAL A 21 -5.35 13.48 -13.13
C VAL A 21 -5.33 12.05 -12.60
N LEU A 22 -5.46 11.87 -11.28
CA LEU A 22 -5.52 10.54 -10.66
C LEU A 22 -6.70 9.70 -11.16
N ALA A 23 -7.85 10.32 -11.44
CA ALA A 23 -9.01 9.63 -12.02
C ALA A 23 -8.74 9.03 -13.40
N GLY A 24 -7.70 9.49 -14.10
CA GLY A 24 -7.24 8.93 -15.38
C GLY A 24 -6.15 7.88 -15.26
N THR A 25 -5.61 7.62 -14.06
CA THR A 25 -4.49 6.69 -13.85
C THR A 25 -4.70 5.68 -12.72
N SER A 26 -5.65 5.91 -11.82
CA SER A 26 -5.84 5.15 -10.58
C SER A 26 -7.25 4.60 -10.48
N SER A 27 -7.40 3.47 -9.80
CA SER A 27 -8.69 2.82 -9.62
C SER A 27 -9.73 3.73 -8.94
N GLU A 28 -10.99 3.57 -9.35
CA GLU A 28 -12.13 4.27 -8.74
C GLU A 28 -12.20 4.04 -7.22
N ARG A 29 -11.76 2.87 -6.77
CA ARG A 29 -11.67 2.50 -5.35
C ARG A 29 -10.88 3.53 -4.52
N LEU A 30 -9.78 4.06 -5.06
CA LEU A 30 -8.92 5.03 -4.38
C LEU A 30 -9.25 6.48 -4.73
N VAL A 31 -9.87 6.72 -5.89
CA VAL A 31 -10.24 8.07 -6.34
C VAL A 31 -11.58 8.52 -5.77
N ARG A 32 -12.52 7.60 -5.52
CA ARG A 32 -13.86 7.90 -4.96
C ARG A 32 -13.79 8.71 -3.67
N PRO A 33 -13.02 8.32 -2.63
CA PRO A 33 -12.95 9.07 -1.37
C PRO A 33 -12.45 10.49 -1.55
N LEU A 34 -11.45 10.70 -2.41
CA LEU A 34 -10.87 12.02 -2.70
C LEU A 34 -11.90 12.94 -3.35
N ARG A 35 -12.62 12.45 -4.36
CA ARG A 35 -13.65 13.24 -5.06
C ARG A 35 -14.80 13.62 -4.13
N GLU A 36 -15.32 12.65 -3.37
CA GLU A 36 -16.44 12.89 -2.46
C GLU A 36 -16.06 13.87 -1.34
N ALA A 37 -14.81 13.85 -0.88
CA ALA A 37 -14.31 14.86 0.05
C ALA A 37 -14.21 16.26 -0.57
N LEU A 38 -13.72 16.37 -1.81
CA LEU A 38 -13.65 17.66 -2.51
C LEU A 38 -15.04 18.24 -2.82
N ASP A 39 -16.01 17.39 -3.16
CA ASP A 39 -17.40 17.79 -3.37
C ASP A 39 -18.04 18.26 -2.06
N ALA A 40 -17.84 17.52 -0.96
CA ALA A 40 -18.28 17.92 0.37
C ALA A 40 -17.71 19.29 0.79
N VAL A 41 -16.43 19.57 0.54
CA VAL A 41 -15.83 20.89 0.82
C VAL A 41 -16.48 21.98 -0.03
N ALA A 42 -16.74 21.72 -1.30
CA ALA A 42 -17.41 22.69 -2.18
C ALA A 42 -18.85 23.00 -1.75
N GLU A 43 -19.52 22.04 -1.11
CA GLU A 43 -20.84 22.20 -0.50
C GLU A 43 -20.80 22.89 0.88
N GLY A 44 -19.62 23.30 1.35
CA GLY A 44 -19.44 24.07 2.58
C GLY A 44 -19.08 23.25 3.82
N ARG A 45 -18.67 21.97 3.66
CA ARG A 45 -18.13 21.17 4.77
C ARG A 45 -16.73 21.68 5.18
N SER A 46 -16.21 21.13 6.27
CA SER A 46 -14.95 21.59 6.88
C SER A 46 -13.79 21.61 5.89
N ALA A 47 -13.08 22.74 5.84
CA ALA A 47 -11.84 22.88 5.06
C ALA A 47 -10.72 21.91 5.53
N GLY A 48 -10.83 21.33 6.74
CA GLY A 48 -9.89 20.30 7.21
C GLY A 48 -9.89 19.02 6.37
N LEU A 49 -10.96 18.77 5.59
CA LEU A 49 -10.96 17.67 4.61
C LEU A 49 -9.90 17.86 3.52
N LEU A 50 -9.51 19.10 3.21
CA LEU A 50 -8.46 19.37 2.23
C LEU A 50 -7.10 18.86 2.67
N ASP A 51 -6.81 18.84 3.98
CA ASP A 51 -5.56 18.30 4.51
C ASP A 51 -5.53 16.77 4.35
N ALA A 52 -6.64 16.10 4.61
CA ALA A 52 -6.78 14.65 4.41
C ALA A 52 -6.69 14.26 2.92
N VAL A 53 -7.29 15.05 2.02
CA VAL A 53 -7.20 14.83 0.57
C VAL A 53 -5.76 15.03 0.08
N ASP A 54 -5.07 16.07 0.53
CA ASP A 54 -3.68 16.34 0.18
C ASP A 54 -2.75 15.21 0.66
N GLU A 55 -2.92 14.76 1.91
CA GLU A 55 -2.17 13.63 2.46
C GLU A 55 -2.37 12.35 1.65
N LEU A 56 -3.62 12.01 1.33
CA LEU A 56 -3.94 10.79 0.60
C LEU A 56 -3.47 10.85 -0.88
N THR A 57 -3.54 12.02 -1.50
CA THR A 57 -2.95 12.28 -2.83
C THR A 57 -1.44 12.09 -2.82
N GLY A 58 -0.75 12.60 -1.79
CA GLY A 58 0.68 12.39 -1.60
C GLY A 58 1.06 10.92 -1.36
N LEU A 59 0.22 10.17 -0.65
CA LEU A 59 0.40 8.73 -0.44
C LEU A 59 0.23 7.94 -1.74
N LEU A 60 -0.71 8.30 -2.61
CA LEU A 60 -0.88 7.67 -3.92
C LEU A 60 0.35 7.89 -4.80
N ALA A 61 0.82 9.14 -4.90
CA ALA A 61 2.04 9.45 -5.64
C ALA A 61 3.26 8.69 -5.11
N ARG A 62 3.36 8.51 -3.79
CA ARG A 62 4.41 7.70 -3.16
C ARG A 62 4.29 6.22 -3.54
N ALA A 63 3.10 5.65 -3.48
CA ALA A 63 2.87 4.26 -3.84
C ALA A 63 3.29 3.98 -5.29
N GLU A 64 2.88 4.85 -6.22
CA GLU A 64 3.29 4.78 -7.63
C GLU A 64 4.81 4.82 -7.81
N ALA A 65 5.49 5.74 -7.12
CA ALA A 65 6.94 5.84 -7.17
C ALA A 65 7.65 4.60 -6.61
N GLN A 66 7.03 3.90 -5.66
CA GLN A 66 7.59 2.69 -5.05
C GLN A 66 7.46 1.45 -5.94
N LEU A 67 6.41 1.35 -6.77
CA LEU A 67 6.09 0.13 -7.56
C LEU A 67 7.30 -0.40 -8.33
N SER A 68 7.85 0.41 -9.24
CA SER A 68 8.90 -0.05 -10.16
C SER A 68 10.21 -0.42 -9.45
N GLY A 69 10.49 0.21 -8.30
CA GLY A 69 11.66 -0.11 -7.49
C GLY A 69 11.49 -1.43 -6.74
N LEU A 70 10.33 -1.61 -6.10
CA LEU A 70 10.02 -2.82 -5.36
C LEU A 70 9.90 -4.04 -6.28
N GLU A 71 9.19 -3.89 -7.40
CA GLU A 71 9.00 -4.95 -8.40
C GLU A 71 10.34 -5.48 -8.94
N ARG A 72 11.27 -4.58 -9.30
CA ARG A 72 12.62 -4.97 -9.71
C ARG A 72 13.34 -5.75 -8.59
N SER A 73 13.24 -5.25 -7.36
CA SER A 73 13.86 -5.86 -6.19
C SER A 73 13.34 -7.27 -5.89
N VAL A 74 12.05 -7.52 -6.08
CA VAL A 74 11.43 -8.84 -5.89
C VAL A 74 11.84 -9.79 -7.02
N ARG A 75 11.87 -9.32 -8.28
CA ARG A 75 12.33 -10.12 -9.42
C ARG A 75 13.80 -10.51 -9.30
N ASP A 76 14.66 -9.60 -8.87
CA ASP A 76 16.08 -9.90 -8.63
C ASP A 76 16.26 -11.02 -7.60
N ASP A 77 15.41 -11.10 -6.58
CA ASP A 77 15.46 -12.18 -5.60
C ASP A 77 14.85 -13.49 -6.09
N LEU A 78 13.81 -13.42 -6.93
CA LEU A 78 13.29 -14.60 -7.61
C LEU A 78 14.39 -15.24 -8.47
N ASP A 79 15.12 -14.43 -9.23
CA ASP A 79 16.24 -14.89 -10.05
C ASP A 79 17.35 -15.50 -9.18
N ARG A 80 17.70 -14.86 -8.05
CA ARG A 80 18.66 -15.42 -7.09
C ARG A 80 18.19 -16.75 -6.51
N ALA A 81 16.94 -16.83 -6.06
CA ALA A 81 16.34 -18.07 -5.54
C ALA A 81 16.37 -19.20 -6.58
N ALA A 82 16.09 -18.89 -7.85
CA ALA A 82 16.18 -19.85 -8.94
C ALA A 82 17.61 -20.37 -9.13
N THR A 83 18.65 -19.52 -9.03
CA THR A 83 20.05 -19.98 -9.12
C THR A 83 20.49 -20.87 -7.96
N LEU A 84 19.94 -20.67 -6.76
CA LEU A 84 20.24 -21.48 -5.58
C LEU A 84 19.76 -22.94 -5.73
N SER A 85 18.70 -23.17 -6.49
CA SER A 85 18.19 -24.53 -6.79
C SER A 85 19.18 -25.41 -7.57
N GLY A 86 20.23 -24.82 -8.15
CA GLY A 86 21.25 -25.51 -8.96
C GLY A 86 22.41 -26.15 -8.18
N VAL A 87 22.59 -25.87 -6.89
CA VAL A 87 23.76 -26.32 -6.10
C VAL A 87 23.38 -27.54 -5.22
N ARG A 88 23.95 -28.73 -5.49
CA ARG A 88 23.40 -30.02 -5.02
C ARG A 88 24.29 -30.84 -4.07
N THR A 89 23.65 -31.34 -2.99
CA THR A 89 23.96 -32.49 -2.11
C THR A 89 22.62 -33.07 -1.57
N THR A 90 22.60 -34.30 -1.04
CA THR A 90 21.38 -35.03 -0.66
C THR A 90 20.55 -34.41 0.48
N ALA A 91 21.17 -33.65 1.39
CA ALA A 91 20.45 -32.86 2.41
C ALA A 91 19.74 -31.61 1.81
N GLN A 92 20.10 -31.20 0.60
CA GLN A 92 19.57 -30.02 -0.09
C GLN A 92 18.34 -30.33 -0.97
N LEU A 93 17.87 -31.58 -1.04
CA LEU A 93 16.73 -31.97 -1.89
C LEU A 93 15.36 -31.55 -1.33
N ALA A 94 15.14 -31.65 -0.01
CA ALA A 94 13.92 -31.12 0.61
C ALA A 94 13.87 -29.58 0.51
N SER A 95 15.01 -28.94 0.79
CA SER A 95 15.20 -27.49 0.61
C SER A 95 15.02 -27.05 -0.85
N ALA A 96 15.36 -27.87 -1.85
CA ALA A 96 15.14 -27.54 -3.26
C ALA A 96 13.66 -27.58 -3.66
N ALA A 97 12.86 -28.48 -3.09
CA ALA A 97 11.42 -28.52 -3.31
C ALA A 97 10.74 -27.28 -2.67
N ASP A 98 11.19 -26.88 -1.48
CA ASP A 98 10.71 -25.68 -0.80
C ASP A 98 11.06 -24.41 -1.61
N VAL A 99 12.30 -24.32 -2.12
CA VAL A 99 12.73 -23.22 -3.02
C VAL A 99 11.90 -23.20 -4.31
N ALA A 100 11.69 -24.34 -4.96
CA ALA A 100 10.88 -24.40 -6.17
C ALA A 100 9.43 -23.98 -5.93
N THR A 101 8.85 -24.39 -4.79
CA THR A 101 7.50 -24.01 -4.39
C THR A 101 7.41 -22.51 -4.11
N ALA A 102 8.37 -21.94 -3.39
CA ALA A 102 8.45 -20.52 -3.12
C ALA A 102 8.60 -19.71 -4.42
N CYS A 103 9.49 -20.12 -5.34
CA CYS A 103 9.66 -19.47 -6.64
C CYS A 103 8.37 -19.52 -7.48
N ALA A 104 7.67 -20.65 -7.49
CA ALA A 104 6.41 -20.79 -8.23
C ALA A 104 5.31 -19.87 -7.66
N ALA A 105 5.15 -19.85 -6.34
CA ALA A 105 4.18 -18.98 -5.67
C ALA A 105 4.51 -17.48 -5.87
N ALA A 106 5.78 -17.09 -5.73
CA ALA A 106 6.21 -15.72 -5.99
C ALA A 106 6.03 -15.32 -7.47
N SER A 107 6.28 -16.24 -8.41
CA SER A 107 6.05 -15.99 -9.84
C SER A 107 4.56 -15.77 -10.16
N ALA A 108 3.66 -16.54 -9.52
CA ALA A 108 2.22 -16.35 -9.65
C ALA A 108 1.79 -14.98 -9.11
N LEU A 109 2.27 -14.58 -7.93
CA LEU A 109 1.97 -13.27 -7.34
C LEU A 109 2.52 -12.10 -8.19
N LEU A 110 3.69 -12.26 -8.80
CA LEU A 110 4.23 -11.27 -9.74
C LEU A 110 3.38 -11.17 -11.01
N LEU A 111 2.86 -12.29 -11.52
CA LEU A 111 1.92 -12.29 -12.63
C LEU A 111 0.61 -11.58 -12.26
N ASP A 112 0.05 -11.87 -11.08
CA ASP A 112 -1.13 -11.17 -10.57
C ASP A 112 -0.87 -9.66 -10.42
N ALA A 113 0.34 -9.27 -10.00
CA ALA A 113 0.75 -7.87 -9.89
C ALA A 113 0.85 -7.19 -11.27
N ASP A 114 1.41 -7.89 -12.26
CA ASP A 114 1.49 -7.44 -13.64
C ASP A 114 0.10 -7.30 -14.26
N GLU A 115 -0.82 -8.25 -14.01
CA GLU A 115 -2.21 -8.20 -14.44
C GLU A 115 -2.97 -7.03 -13.78
N ALA A 116 -2.82 -6.86 -12.47
CA ALA A 116 -3.42 -5.75 -11.74
C ALA A 116 -2.92 -4.38 -12.25
N ARG A 117 -1.66 -4.30 -12.68
CA ARG A 117 -1.08 -3.09 -13.29
C ARG A 117 -1.48 -2.92 -14.75
N ALA A 118 -1.70 -4.01 -15.48
CA ALA A 118 -2.08 -4.02 -16.89
C ALA A 118 -3.58 -3.88 -17.12
N ALA A 119 -4.42 -3.90 -16.07
CA ALA A 119 -5.89 -3.79 -16.10
C ALA A 119 -6.45 -2.44 -16.66
N GLY A 120 -5.69 -1.75 -17.51
CA GLY A 120 -6.02 -0.46 -18.11
C GLY A 120 -5.52 0.71 -17.26
N ALA A 121 -5.93 1.93 -17.64
CA ALA A 121 -5.49 3.19 -17.04
C ALA A 121 -5.99 3.41 -15.59
N LEU A 122 -6.40 2.38 -14.85
CA LEU A 122 -7.08 2.50 -13.56
C LEU A 122 -6.60 1.42 -12.58
N HIS A 123 -5.30 1.22 -12.44
CA HIS A 123 -4.76 0.25 -11.47
C HIS A 123 -4.87 0.76 -10.03
N ASP A 124 -4.86 -0.17 -9.07
CA ASP A 124 -4.78 0.15 -7.64
C ASP A 124 -3.33 -0.05 -7.16
N PRO A 125 -2.54 1.03 -6.96
CA PRO A 125 -1.16 0.89 -6.52
C PRO A 125 -1.02 0.26 -5.13
N ALA A 126 -2.01 0.38 -4.24
CA ALA A 126 -1.98 -0.30 -2.94
C ALA A 126 -2.15 -1.82 -3.09
N ALA A 127 -3.03 -2.25 -4.00
CA ALA A 127 -3.21 -3.67 -4.31
C ALA A 127 -1.95 -4.27 -4.97
N VAL A 128 -1.33 -3.56 -5.92
CA VAL A 128 -0.08 -4.00 -6.54
C VAL A 128 1.05 -4.07 -5.50
N LEU A 129 1.19 -3.08 -4.63
CA LEU A 129 2.17 -3.14 -3.52
C LEU A 129 1.93 -4.34 -2.60
N ALA A 130 0.67 -4.67 -2.28
CA ALA A 130 0.33 -5.82 -1.45
C ALA A 130 0.80 -7.15 -2.09
N LEU A 131 0.54 -7.34 -3.39
CA LEU A 131 1.00 -8.52 -4.14
C LEU A 131 2.53 -8.63 -4.16
N LEU A 132 3.23 -7.50 -4.37
CA LEU A 132 4.69 -7.47 -4.32
C LEU A 132 5.25 -7.79 -2.92
N LEU A 133 4.60 -7.31 -1.85
CA LEU A 133 4.98 -7.60 -0.47
C LEU A 133 4.76 -9.07 -0.11
N GLU A 134 3.71 -9.69 -0.64
CA GLU A 134 3.43 -11.12 -0.46
C GLU A 134 4.42 -11.98 -1.24
N ALA A 135 4.72 -11.62 -2.50
CA ALA A 135 5.75 -12.28 -3.29
C ALA A 135 7.11 -12.23 -2.59
N ASP A 136 7.48 -11.08 -2.02
CA ASP A 136 8.68 -10.97 -1.19
C ASP A 136 8.62 -11.85 0.06
N ALA A 137 7.49 -11.89 0.78
CA ALA A 137 7.35 -12.70 1.99
C ALA A 137 7.58 -14.20 1.70
N VAL A 138 7.05 -14.68 0.58
CA VAL A 138 7.25 -16.05 0.11
C VAL A 138 8.73 -16.31 -0.21
N LEU A 139 9.42 -15.35 -0.82
CA LEU A 139 10.85 -15.47 -1.15
C LEU A 139 11.77 -15.30 0.06
N ASP A 140 11.39 -14.50 1.06
CA ASP A 140 12.27 -14.17 2.19
C ASP A 140 12.63 -15.43 2.99
N ALA A 141 11.68 -16.37 3.13
CA ALA A 141 11.93 -17.66 3.77
C ALA A 141 13.06 -18.47 3.13
N VAL A 142 13.33 -18.27 1.84
CA VAL A 142 14.37 -19.01 1.09
C VAL A 142 15.62 -18.18 0.79
N VAL A 143 15.50 -16.85 0.69
CA VAL A 143 16.63 -15.95 0.34
C VAL A 143 17.27 -15.28 1.55
N ALA A 144 16.58 -15.12 2.69
CA ALA A 144 17.09 -14.35 3.84
C ALA A 144 18.46 -14.85 4.35
N GLY A 145 18.68 -16.17 4.34
CA GLY A 145 19.95 -16.78 4.76
C GLY A 145 21.16 -16.47 3.86
N TYR A 146 20.93 -15.90 2.68
CA TYR A 146 21.96 -15.61 1.68
C TYR A 146 22.30 -14.12 1.57
N ARG A 147 21.57 -13.24 2.28
CA ARG A 147 21.86 -11.80 2.29
C ARG A 147 22.77 -11.44 3.45
N GLU A 148 23.67 -10.49 3.22
CA GLU A 148 24.42 -9.88 4.31
C GLU A 148 23.45 -9.17 5.28
N PRO A 149 23.70 -9.19 6.60
CA PRO A 149 22.77 -8.65 7.60
C PRO A 149 22.38 -7.19 7.36
N ARG A 150 23.33 -6.37 6.89
CA ARG A 150 23.08 -4.96 6.58
C ARG A 150 22.13 -4.82 5.38
N ALA A 151 22.38 -5.57 4.31
CA ALA A 151 21.53 -5.55 3.12
C ALA A 151 20.12 -6.08 3.44
N GLN A 152 20.01 -7.07 4.34
CA GLN A 152 18.72 -7.56 4.82
C GLN A 152 17.96 -6.47 5.60
N ALA A 153 18.61 -5.75 6.50
CA ALA A 153 17.98 -4.67 7.26
C ALA A 153 17.53 -3.50 6.36
N GLU A 154 18.38 -3.08 5.41
CA GLU A 154 18.04 -2.04 4.43
C GLU A 154 16.84 -2.46 3.56
N ARG A 155 16.79 -3.74 3.16
CA ARG A 155 15.65 -4.31 2.45
C ARG A 155 14.37 -4.28 3.29
N GLN A 156 14.44 -4.74 4.54
CA GLN A 156 13.29 -4.78 5.45
C GLN A 156 12.70 -3.38 5.68
N LEU A 157 13.55 -2.35 5.78
CA LEU A 157 13.11 -0.95 5.86
C LEU A 157 12.40 -0.47 4.59
N LEU A 158 12.92 -0.83 3.41
CA LEU A 158 12.27 -0.52 2.13
C LEU A 158 10.89 -1.16 2.03
N LEU A 159 10.78 -2.45 2.37
CA LEU A 159 9.51 -3.19 2.39
C LEU A 159 8.55 -2.63 3.44
N PHE A 160 9.07 -2.22 4.60
CA PHE A 160 8.29 -1.61 5.66
C PHE A 160 7.63 -0.32 5.18
N GLU A 161 8.36 0.56 4.49
CA GLU A 161 7.80 1.80 3.95
C GLU A 161 6.77 1.56 2.83
N ALA A 162 6.94 0.51 2.03
CA ALA A 162 5.94 0.09 1.05
C ALA A 162 4.66 -0.43 1.73
N ALA A 163 4.80 -1.32 2.72
CA ALA A 163 3.67 -1.86 3.49
C ALA A 163 2.93 -0.75 4.25
N ARG A 164 3.66 0.17 4.87
CA ARG A 164 3.11 1.35 5.54
C ARG A 164 2.31 2.22 4.56
N THR A 165 2.81 2.41 3.35
CA THR A 165 2.13 3.22 2.33
C THR A 165 0.83 2.55 1.89
N ALA A 166 0.86 1.26 1.54
CA ALA A 166 -0.33 0.50 1.16
C ALA A 166 -1.40 0.46 2.28
N ALA A 167 -0.99 0.20 3.52
CA ALA A 167 -1.89 0.18 4.67
C ALA A 167 -2.55 1.55 4.93
N ARG A 168 -1.79 2.65 4.82
CA ARG A 168 -2.32 4.01 4.98
C ARG A 168 -3.27 4.41 3.86
N LEU A 169 -3.05 3.93 2.63
CA LEU A 169 -3.97 4.20 1.53
C LEU A 169 -5.36 3.62 1.83
N GLY A 170 -5.44 2.38 2.32
CA GLY A 170 -6.71 1.76 2.71
C GLY A 170 -7.34 2.46 3.92
N ALA A 171 -6.61 2.59 5.03
CA ALA A 171 -7.12 3.20 6.26
C ALA A 171 -7.49 4.68 6.07
N GLY A 172 -6.64 5.47 5.41
CA GLY A 172 -6.90 6.88 5.13
C GLY A 172 -8.10 7.10 4.23
N SER A 173 -8.29 6.24 3.22
CA SER A 173 -9.48 6.26 2.36
C SER A 173 -10.76 5.97 3.15
N ALA A 174 -10.74 4.95 4.01
CA ALA A 174 -11.87 4.60 4.87
C ALA A 174 -12.20 5.72 5.87
N SER A 175 -11.17 6.30 6.52
CA SER A 175 -11.34 7.46 7.42
C SER A 175 -11.93 8.66 6.67
N LEU A 176 -11.46 8.96 5.46
CA LEU A 176 -11.97 10.06 4.65
C LEU A 176 -13.45 9.87 4.30
N LEU A 177 -13.84 8.66 3.88
CA LEU A 177 -15.25 8.32 3.66
C LEU A 177 -16.09 8.47 4.92
N GLY A 178 -15.58 8.05 6.08
CA GLY A 178 -16.24 8.24 7.37
C GLY A 178 -16.45 9.71 7.73
N LEU A 179 -15.46 10.56 7.47
CA LEU A 179 -15.57 12.02 7.67
C LEU A 179 -16.61 12.65 6.73
N VAL A 180 -16.67 12.20 5.48
CA VAL A 180 -17.59 12.74 4.46
C VAL A 180 -19.03 12.29 4.72
N HIS A 181 -19.26 11.03 5.06
CA HIS A 181 -20.60 10.44 5.10
C HIS A 181 -21.16 10.22 6.51
N GLY A 182 -20.36 10.42 7.56
CA GLY A 182 -20.79 10.29 8.95
C GLY A 182 -21.39 8.91 9.23
N ASP A 183 -22.62 8.90 9.74
CA ASP A 183 -23.30 7.67 10.20
C ASP A 183 -23.69 6.69 9.08
N ARG A 184 -23.59 7.10 7.80
CA ARG A 184 -23.76 6.17 6.68
C ARG A 184 -22.60 5.18 6.56
N VAL A 185 -21.43 5.51 7.12
CA VAL A 185 -20.31 4.58 7.28
C VAL A 185 -20.37 4.06 8.71
N THR A 186 -20.53 2.76 8.89
CA THR A 186 -20.70 2.15 10.21
C THR A 186 -19.42 2.25 11.05
N ALA A 187 -19.48 1.82 12.31
CA ALA A 187 -18.32 1.90 13.21
C ALA A 187 -17.18 0.96 12.81
N ALA A 188 -17.48 -0.20 12.22
CA ALA A 188 -16.50 -1.23 11.89
C ALA A 188 -15.35 -0.74 11.00
N PRO A 189 -15.59 -0.13 9.81
CA PRO A 189 -14.51 0.39 8.97
C PRO A 189 -13.71 1.51 9.63
N ARG A 190 -14.35 2.33 10.49
CA ARG A 190 -13.69 3.41 11.23
C ARG A 190 -12.73 2.86 12.28
N ILE A 191 -13.16 1.86 13.04
CA ILE A 191 -12.33 1.17 14.03
C ILE A 191 -11.15 0.48 13.34
N LEU A 192 -11.39 -0.22 12.24
CA LEU A 192 -10.30 -0.86 11.48
C LEU A 192 -9.27 0.15 10.98
N ALA A 193 -9.70 1.32 10.50
CA ALA A 193 -8.81 2.39 10.06
C ALA A 193 -7.97 2.97 11.22
N GLU A 194 -8.61 3.24 12.36
CA GLU A 194 -7.94 3.74 13.58
C GLU A 194 -6.91 2.73 14.11
N GLU A 195 -7.31 1.47 14.29
CA GLU A 195 -6.41 0.38 14.70
C GLU A 195 -5.23 0.20 13.73
N THR A 196 -5.47 0.38 12.43
CA THR A 196 -4.42 0.33 11.40
C THR A 196 -3.41 1.46 11.61
N ALA A 197 -3.88 2.69 11.85
CA ALA A 197 -3.01 3.82 12.13
C ALA A 197 -2.17 3.62 13.40
N ASP A 198 -2.78 3.13 14.47
CA ASP A 198 -2.10 2.84 15.75
C ASP A 198 -1.03 1.75 15.60
N ARG A 199 -1.35 0.67 14.88
CA ARG A 199 -0.39 -0.41 14.59
C ARG A 199 0.80 0.11 13.78
N LEU A 200 0.56 0.94 12.76
CA LEU A 200 1.64 1.53 11.96
C LEU A 200 2.49 2.51 12.78
N ALA A 201 1.89 3.26 13.71
CA ALA A 201 2.65 4.10 14.63
C ALA A 201 3.54 3.25 15.57
N GLY A 202 3.04 2.10 16.02
CA GLY A 202 3.82 1.09 16.74
C GLY A 202 4.99 0.55 15.93
N ALA A 203 4.72 0.07 14.71
CA ALA A 203 5.74 -0.47 13.80
C ALA A 203 6.82 0.56 13.46
N ALA A 204 6.44 1.83 13.25
CA ALA A 204 7.39 2.91 12.99
C ALA A 204 8.38 3.15 14.14
N ARG A 205 7.96 2.93 15.40
CA ARG A 205 8.87 3.02 16.56
C ARG A 205 9.85 1.85 16.61
N LEU A 206 9.46 0.68 16.09
CA LEU A 206 10.31 -0.52 16.03
C LEU A 206 11.31 -0.48 14.89
N ALA A 207 10.99 0.17 13.76
CA ALA A 207 11.75 0.08 12.52
C ALA A 207 13.25 0.35 12.67
N ALA A 208 13.65 1.26 13.58
CA ALA A 208 15.07 1.59 13.79
C ALA A 208 15.87 0.49 14.53
N THR A 209 15.20 -0.31 15.36
CA THR A 209 15.83 -1.32 16.24
C THR A 209 15.55 -2.75 15.81
N ASP A 210 14.39 -2.98 15.21
CA ASP A 210 13.92 -4.27 14.72
C ASP A 210 13.12 -4.07 13.41
N PRO A 211 13.81 -3.92 12.27
CA PRO A 211 13.17 -3.76 10.96
C PRO A 211 12.30 -4.96 10.57
N ALA A 212 12.65 -6.16 11.01
CA ALA A 212 11.92 -7.38 10.70
C ALA A 212 10.55 -7.38 11.39
N ALA A 213 10.51 -7.13 12.70
CA ALA A 213 9.26 -7.03 13.45
C ALA A 213 8.40 -5.84 12.97
N ALA A 214 9.03 -4.71 12.61
CA ALA A 214 8.33 -3.56 12.04
C ALA A 214 7.66 -3.91 10.71
N LEU A 215 8.37 -4.62 9.83
CA LEU A 215 7.84 -5.08 8.54
C LEU A 215 6.67 -6.06 8.74
N GLU A 216 6.79 -7.05 9.63
CA GLU A 216 5.72 -8.01 9.91
C GLU A 216 4.44 -7.30 10.39
N GLN A 217 4.58 -6.35 11.33
CA GLN A 217 3.46 -5.55 11.80
C GLN A 217 2.83 -4.68 10.70
N ALA A 218 3.66 -4.09 9.83
CA ALA A 218 3.18 -3.29 8.71
C ALA A 218 2.45 -4.15 7.66
N ARG A 219 2.92 -5.37 7.37
CA ARG A 219 2.24 -6.33 6.49
C ARG A 219 0.85 -6.68 7.02
N GLY A 220 0.74 -7.04 8.29
CA GLY A 220 -0.56 -7.30 8.93
C GLY A 220 -1.48 -6.06 8.99
N ALA A 221 -0.93 -4.85 8.83
CA ALA A 221 -1.70 -3.62 8.72
C ALA A 221 -2.23 -3.37 7.29
N VAL A 222 -1.59 -3.93 6.24
CA VAL A 222 -2.05 -3.81 4.85
C VAL A 222 -3.44 -4.43 4.69
N ASP A 223 -3.62 -5.68 5.11
CA ASP A 223 -4.90 -6.38 5.01
C ASP A 223 -6.00 -5.69 5.81
N ARG A 224 -5.64 -5.16 6.98
CA ARG A 224 -6.57 -4.43 7.84
C ARG A 224 -7.00 -3.10 7.20
N GLY A 225 -6.05 -2.34 6.66
CA GLY A 225 -6.34 -1.09 5.94
C GLY A 225 -7.19 -1.33 4.70
N ARG A 226 -6.90 -2.40 3.94
CA ARG A 226 -7.73 -2.84 2.81
C ARG A 226 -9.15 -3.18 3.25
N SER A 227 -9.29 -3.97 4.33
CA SER A 227 -10.59 -4.37 4.88
C SER A 227 -11.41 -3.17 5.34
N ALA A 228 -10.77 -2.18 5.97
CA ALA A 228 -11.41 -0.93 6.36
C ALA A 228 -12.06 -0.21 5.16
N LEU A 229 -11.33 -0.14 4.04
CA LEU A 229 -11.84 0.46 2.81
C LEU A 229 -12.93 -0.38 2.15
N ASP A 230 -12.78 -1.71 2.12
CA ASP A 230 -13.79 -2.63 1.59
C ASP A 230 -15.12 -2.46 2.34
N GLU A 231 -15.09 -2.50 3.67
CA GLU A 231 -16.28 -2.33 4.50
C GLU A 231 -16.92 -0.94 4.33
N ALA A 232 -16.13 0.13 4.28
CA ALA A 232 -16.65 1.48 4.05
C ALA A 232 -17.34 1.61 2.67
N LEU A 233 -16.79 0.96 1.63
CA LEU A 233 -17.39 0.96 0.30
C LEU A 233 -18.66 0.11 0.24
N VAL A 234 -18.71 -1.01 0.98
CA VAL A 234 -19.91 -1.83 1.13
C VAL A 234 -21.04 -1.05 1.80
N ASP A 235 -20.75 -0.35 2.90
CA ASP A 235 -21.71 0.49 3.61
C ASP A 235 -22.34 1.57 2.71
N LEU A 236 -21.56 2.15 1.80
CA LEU A 236 -22.02 3.19 0.88
C LEU A 236 -22.70 2.67 -0.38
N GLY A 237 -22.57 1.38 -0.69
CA GLY A 237 -23.07 0.75 -1.91
C GLY A 237 -22.43 1.28 -3.21
N PRO A 238 -22.86 0.75 -4.37
CA PRO A 238 -22.56 1.35 -5.67
C PRO A 238 -23.16 2.75 -5.74
N ARG A 239 -22.51 3.69 -6.45
CA ARG A 239 -23.08 5.01 -6.68
C ARG A 239 -24.44 4.86 -7.40
N GLY A 240 -25.51 5.32 -6.75
CA GLY A 240 -26.83 5.46 -7.36
C GLY A 240 -26.89 6.60 -8.36
#